data_AF-A0A1G1FY24-F1
#
_entry.id   AF-A0A1G1FY24-F1
#
_cell.length_a   1.000
_cell.length_b   1.000
_cell.length_c   1.000
_cell.angle_alpha   90.00
_cell.angle_beta   90.00
_cell.angle_gamma   90.00
#
_symmetry.space_group_name_H-M   'P 1'
#
loop_
_entity.id
_entity.type
_entity.pdbx_description
1 polymer ?
#
loop_
_entity_poly.entity_id
_entity_poly.type
_entity_poly.pdbx_seq_one_letter_code
_entity_poly.pdbx_strand_id
1 'polypeptide(L)'
;MSKSIFIDLKEKELYTYIFEAKHGRNELIESKSYPLNDKLDFFTDRVTEDWENAYLSLPLSRLNFRVIDLPFSDKNKIREILPFELDGMILGGSDKVIFDDVIIGMSNNKYQVLAVYIEKAVIKQILEKLKSCNIDPEFITSIELKNTLKDFSLEKVFTPAVLDDRERISLSAEEIKTPTVDLRRGEFSFTRNIERTRKSIRKTVVLVVLLAIVLTANLLLRIIYTRNEINSLKESIRSEYQAIFPGEKNVVNELYQLKARLKELKDKEDIFIGVNPLDLLLDLSRIERQNVTFDEITADVGKITLRGEAPSLSDIQKVKVKLELFLDGVSISDSKASVQGKMMFTITAKERT
;
A
#
# COMPACT_ATOMS: atom_id res chain seq x y z
N MET A 1 -22.19 -7.33 -32.78
CA MET A 1 -22.28 -8.78 -32.63
C MET A 1 -20.99 -9.34 -33.21
N SER A 2 -20.25 -10.15 -32.45
CA SER A 2 -18.95 -10.66 -32.91
C SER A 2 -19.20 -11.85 -33.85
N LYS A 3 -18.69 -11.75 -35.08
CA LYS A 3 -18.65 -12.85 -36.04
C LYS A 3 -17.32 -13.59 -35.90
N SER A 4 -17.35 -14.91 -36.05
CA SER A 4 -16.15 -15.73 -36.05
C SER A 4 -16.18 -16.76 -37.17
N ILE A 5 -15.03 -16.99 -37.79
CA ILE A 5 -14.85 -18.01 -38.82
C ILE A 5 -14.17 -19.25 -38.21
N PHE A 6 -14.73 -20.42 -38.46
CA PHE A 6 -14.11 -21.70 -38.13
C PHE A 6 -13.73 -22.41 -39.43
N ILE A 7 -12.45 -22.69 -39.57
CA ILE A 7 -11.87 -23.31 -40.77
C ILE A 7 -11.59 -24.77 -40.43
N ASP A 8 -12.22 -25.68 -41.13
CA ASP A 8 -12.13 -27.11 -40.92
C ASP A 8 -11.44 -27.78 -42.10
N LEU A 9 -10.19 -28.21 -41.87
CA LEU A 9 -9.33 -28.78 -42.89
C LEU A 9 -9.54 -30.30 -42.95
N LYS A 10 -9.89 -30.82 -44.13
CA LYS A 10 -9.88 -32.26 -44.45
C LYS A 10 -8.69 -32.58 -45.36
N GLU A 11 -8.54 -33.85 -45.72
CA GLU A 11 -7.46 -34.29 -46.62
C GLU A 11 -7.55 -33.67 -48.02
N LYS A 12 -8.77 -33.57 -48.57
CA LYS A 12 -9.02 -33.12 -49.96
C LYS A 12 -9.97 -31.94 -50.06
N GLU A 13 -10.48 -31.45 -48.93
CA GLU A 13 -11.48 -30.40 -48.88
C GLU A 13 -11.23 -29.47 -47.69
N LEU A 14 -11.70 -28.24 -47.81
CA LEU A 14 -11.71 -27.24 -46.76
C LEU A 14 -13.15 -26.79 -46.54
N TYR A 15 -13.57 -26.77 -45.30
CA TYR A 15 -14.88 -26.23 -44.91
C TYR A 15 -14.68 -24.96 -44.11
N THR A 16 -15.57 -23.98 -44.31
CA THR A 16 -15.60 -22.76 -43.51
C THR A 16 -16.99 -22.56 -42.95
N TYR A 17 -17.07 -22.37 -41.64
CA TYR A 17 -18.31 -22.11 -40.92
C TYR A 17 -18.24 -20.70 -40.30
N ILE A 18 -19.20 -19.84 -40.62
CA ILE A 18 -19.31 -18.50 -40.03
C ILE A 18 -20.34 -18.56 -38.91
N PHE A 19 -19.91 -18.21 -37.70
CA PHE A 19 -20.74 -18.17 -36.52
C PHE A 19 -20.95 -16.73 -36.02
N GLU A 20 -22.15 -16.43 -35.54
CA GLU A 20 -22.46 -15.21 -34.80
C GLU A 20 -22.73 -15.53 -33.33
N ALA A 21 -22.08 -14.79 -32.44
CA ALA A 21 -22.32 -14.91 -31.01
C ALA A 21 -23.64 -14.22 -30.63
N LYS A 22 -24.67 -15.00 -30.28
CA LYS A 22 -25.96 -14.52 -29.73
C LYS A 22 -26.27 -15.21 -28.41
N HIS A 23 -26.51 -14.44 -27.35
CA HIS A 23 -26.97 -14.94 -26.04
C HIS A 23 -26.16 -16.13 -25.48
N GLY A 24 -24.83 -16.12 -25.66
CA GLY A 24 -23.94 -17.20 -25.21
C GLY A 24 -23.95 -18.47 -26.08
N ARG A 25 -24.60 -18.45 -27.24
CA ARG A 25 -24.58 -19.50 -28.26
C ARG A 25 -23.98 -18.97 -29.57
N ASN A 26 -23.31 -19.86 -30.29
CA ASN A 26 -22.77 -19.59 -31.61
C ASN A 26 -23.78 -20.14 -32.62
N GLU A 27 -24.48 -19.24 -33.32
CA GLU A 27 -25.41 -19.63 -34.39
C GLU A 27 -24.68 -19.63 -35.72
N LEU A 28 -24.85 -20.68 -36.51
CA LEU A 28 -24.30 -20.76 -37.85
C LEU A 28 -25.04 -19.77 -38.78
N ILE A 29 -24.29 -18.88 -39.41
CA ILE A 29 -24.78 -17.98 -40.46
C ILE A 29 -24.61 -18.64 -41.83
N GLU A 30 -23.40 -19.14 -42.09
CA GLU A 30 -22.99 -19.60 -43.41
C GLU A 30 -22.03 -20.79 -43.30
N SER A 31 -22.16 -21.74 -44.22
CA SER A 31 -21.24 -22.86 -44.42
C SER A 31 -20.85 -22.95 -45.89
N LYS A 32 -19.55 -23.05 -46.18
CA LYS A 32 -19.01 -23.22 -47.54
C LYS A 32 -17.95 -24.31 -47.56
N SER A 33 -17.84 -25.03 -48.67
CA SER A 33 -16.79 -26.01 -48.92
C SER A 33 -15.97 -25.64 -50.16
N TYR A 34 -14.70 -26.01 -50.14
CA TYR A 34 -13.73 -25.72 -51.19
C TYR A 34 -12.85 -26.97 -51.42
N PRO A 35 -12.59 -27.38 -52.67
CA PRO A 35 -11.66 -28.45 -52.95
C PRO A 35 -10.21 -28.02 -52.61
N LEU A 36 -9.44 -28.91 -51.99
CA LEU A 36 -8.01 -28.72 -51.76
C LEU A 36 -7.24 -29.19 -53.00
N ASN A 37 -6.53 -28.28 -53.66
CA ASN A 37 -5.53 -28.65 -54.65
C ASN A 37 -4.15 -28.80 -53.96
N ASP A 38 -3.22 -29.54 -54.57
CA ASP A 38 -1.87 -29.83 -54.01
C ASP A 38 -1.07 -28.56 -53.67
N LYS A 39 -1.36 -27.48 -54.37
CA LYS A 39 -1.08 -26.12 -53.90
C LYS A 39 -2.26 -25.71 -53.05
N LEU A 40 -2.03 -25.48 -51.76
CA LEU A 40 -2.92 -24.72 -50.88
C LEU A 40 -3.05 -23.25 -51.40
N ASP A 41 -3.45 -23.09 -52.66
CA ASP A 41 -3.82 -21.83 -53.32
C ASP A 41 -5.19 -21.47 -52.75
N PHE A 42 -5.16 -20.93 -51.53
CA PHE A 42 -6.36 -20.63 -50.78
C PHE A 42 -6.80 -19.17 -50.94
N PHE A 43 -8.12 -18.97 -50.92
CA PHE A 43 -8.78 -17.72 -50.52
C PHE A 43 -8.59 -16.47 -51.41
N THR A 44 -8.17 -16.55 -52.68
CA THR A 44 -7.98 -15.31 -53.46
C THR A 44 -9.27 -14.53 -53.77
N ASP A 45 -10.46 -15.16 -53.81
CA ASP A 45 -11.65 -14.47 -54.37
C ASP A 45 -12.97 -14.51 -53.57
N ARG A 46 -13.12 -15.20 -52.42
CA ARG A 46 -14.49 -15.60 -51.98
C ARG A 46 -14.91 -15.49 -50.51
N VAL A 47 -14.14 -14.84 -49.62
CA VAL A 47 -14.63 -14.59 -48.25
C VAL A 47 -14.63 -13.10 -47.99
N THR A 48 -15.77 -12.48 -48.32
CA THR A 48 -16.01 -11.03 -48.34
C THR A 48 -16.63 -10.49 -47.04
N GLU A 49 -16.68 -11.28 -45.97
CA GLU A 49 -17.26 -10.85 -44.70
C GLU A 49 -16.20 -10.41 -43.69
N ASP A 50 -16.45 -9.38 -42.89
CA ASP A 50 -15.60 -9.03 -41.76
C ASP A 50 -15.91 -9.96 -40.57
N TRP A 51 -14.96 -10.83 -40.19
CA TRP A 51 -14.99 -11.59 -38.94
C TRP A 51 -13.95 -11.05 -37.94
N GLU A 52 -14.26 -11.16 -36.65
CA GLU A 52 -13.36 -10.69 -35.59
C GLU A 52 -12.33 -11.74 -35.20
N ASN A 53 -12.76 -13.00 -35.12
CA ASN A 53 -11.96 -14.14 -34.68
C ASN A 53 -11.95 -15.24 -35.74
N ALA A 54 -10.82 -15.94 -35.85
CA ALA A 54 -10.68 -17.10 -36.72
C ALA A 54 -10.21 -18.30 -35.91
N TYR A 55 -10.63 -19.51 -36.28
CA TYR A 55 -10.21 -20.75 -35.63
C TYR A 55 -9.90 -21.79 -36.70
N LEU A 56 -9.00 -22.73 -36.41
CA LEU A 56 -8.61 -23.79 -37.34
C LEU A 56 -8.77 -25.16 -36.69
N SER A 57 -9.39 -26.10 -37.40
CA SER A 57 -9.44 -27.52 -37.07
C SER A 57 -8.57 -28.30 -38.07
N LEU A 58 -7.69 -29.15 -37.55
CA LEU A 58 -6.86 -30.07 -38.31
C LEU A 58 -7.47 -31.48 -38.29
N PRO A 59 -7.32 -32.25 -39.39
CA PRO A 59 -7.74 -33.64 -39.42
C PRO A 59 -6.77 -34.50 -38.62
N LEU A 60 -7.22 -35.67 -38.14
CA LEU A 60 -6.38 -36.59 -37.35
C LEU A 60 -5.13 -37.04 -38.13
N SER A 61 -5.21 -37.15 -39.46
CA SER A 61 -4.08 -37.55 -40.31
C SER A 61 -2.92 -36.55 -40.34
N ARG A 62 -3.10 -35.32 -39.84
CA ARG A 62 -2.02 -34.33 -39.67
C ARG A 62 -1.48 -34.26 -38.24
N LEU A 63 -2.06 -35.01 -37.32
CA LEU A 63 -1.71 -35.03 -35.91
C LEU A 63 -1.05 -36.36 -35.56
N ASN A 64 -0.16 -36.31 -34.58
CA ASN A 64 0.48 -37.48 -34.02
C ASN A 64 0.06 -37.64 -32.56
N PHE A 65 0.06 -38.89 -32.11
CA PHE A 65 -0.53 -39.25 -30.82
C PHE A 65 0.37 -40.22 -30.04
N ARG A 66 0.45 -40.00 -28.73
CA ARG A 66 1.07 -40.93 -27.77
C ARG A 66 0.24 -40.98 -26.51
N VAL A 67 0.11 -42.17 -25.92
CA VAL A 67 -0.50 -42.34 -24.60
C VAL A 67 0.61 -42.50 -23.58
N ILE A 68 0.57 -41.68 -22.53
CA ILE A 68 1.58 -41.62 -21.47
C ILE A 68 0.87 -41.76 -20.12
N ASP A 69 1.38 -42.65 -19.26
CA ASP A 69 0.84 -42.87 -17.92
C ASP A 69 1.55 -41.99 -16.89
N LEU A 70 0.85 -40.99 -16.34
CA LEU A 70 1.39 -40.04 -15.38
C LEU A 70 0.76 -40.20 -13.98
N PRO A 71 1.51 -39.98 -12.88
CA PRO A 71 1.00 -40.12 -11.52
C PRO A 71 0.16 -38.92 -11.02
N PHE A 72 -0.15 -37.95 -11.88
CA PHE A 72 -0.90 -36.73 -11.53
C PHE A 72 -1.76 -36.26 -12.72
N SER A 73 -2.80 -35.47 -12.43
CA SER A 73 -3.73 -34.88 -13.41
C SER A 73 -3.58 -33.36 -13.57
N ASP A 74 -2.66 -32.74 -12.84
CA ASP A 74 -2.42 -31.31 -12.91
C ASP A 74 -1.87 -30.91 -14.28
N LYS A 75 -2.60 -30.07 -15.01
CA LYS A 75 -2.25 -29.66 -16.39
C LYS A 75 -0.88 -29.00 -16.49
N ASN A 76 -0.48 -28.18 -15.52
CA ASN A 76 0.81 -27.49 -15.60
C ASN A 76 1.95 -28.49 -15.43
N LYS A 77 1.83 -29.40 -14.46
CA LYS A 77 2.81 -30.48 -14.25
C LYS A 77 2.90 -31.42 -15.45
N ILE A 78 1.76 -31.80 -16.04
CA ILE A 78 1.73 -32.61 -17.27
C ILE A 78 2.54 -31.92 -18.37
N ARG A 79 2.29 -30.63 -18.61
CA ARG A 79 2.97 -29.86 -19.65
C ARG A 79 4.46 -29.67 -19.42
N GLU A 80 4.91 -29.58 -18.18
CA GLU A 80 6.33 -29.54 -17.84
C GLU A 80 7.02 -30.88 -18.14
N ILE A 81 6.33 -32.00 -17.96
CA ILE A 81 6.91 -33.35 -18.09
C ILE A 81 6.82 -33.89 -19.52
N LEU A 82 5.77 -33.54 -20.27
CA LEU A 82 5.56 -34.01 -21.64
C LEU A 82 6.75 -33.82 -22.59
N PRO A 83 7.49 -32.69 -22.62
CA PRO A 83 8.69 -32.55 -23.44
C PRO A 83 9.69 -33.70 -23.25
N PHE A 84 9.96 -34.05 -21.99
CA PHE A 84 10.95 -35.08 -21.64
C PHE A 84 10.47 -36.48 -22.03
N GLU A 85 9.17 -36.77 -21.88
CA GLU A 85 8.57 -38.03 -22.32
C GLU A 85 8.57 -38.14 -23.86
N LEU A 86 8.34 -37.03 -24.56
CA LEU A 86 8.30 -36.98 -26.02
C LEU A 86 9.70 -36.99 -26.65
N ASP A 87 10.73 -36.46 -25.98
CA ASP A 87 12.12 -36.46 -26.46
C ASP A 87 12.63 -37.88 -26.75
N GLY A 88 12.25 -38.85 -25.92
CA GLY A 88 12.60 -40.26 -26.11
C GLY A 88 11.86 -40.94 -27.27
N MET A 89 10.81 -40.31 -27.81
CA MET A 89 9.87 -40.93 -28.76
C MET A 89 9.82 -40.24 -30.13
N ILE A 90 10.32 -38.99 -30.24
CA ILE A 90 10.25 -38.17 -31.44
C ILE A 90 11.64 -38.00 -32.05
N LEU A 91 11.75 -38.26 -33.35
CA LEU A 91 12.98 -38.04 -34.11
C LEU A 91 13.33 -36.54 -34.13
N GLY A 92 14.40 -36.18 -33.43
CA GLY A 92 14.87 -34.80 -33.31
C GLY A 92 14.30 -34.02 -32.12
N GLY A 93 13.64 -34.71 -31.18
CA GLY A 93 13.20 -34.15 -29.90
C GLY A 93 11.90 -33.37 -29.94
N SER A 94 11.37 -33.09 -28.75
CA SER A 94 10.19 -32.26 -28.48
C SER A 94 10.35 -30.83 -29.00
N ASP A 95 11.58 -30.33 -29.13
CA ASP A 95 11.89 -29.01 -29.68
C ASP A 95 11.41 -28.79 -31.12
N LYS A 96 11.19 -29.87 -31.89
CA LYS A 96 10.73 -29.80 -33.29
C LYS A 96 9.21 -29.87 -33.45
N VAL A 97 8.48 -30.10 -32.36
CA VAL A 97 7.02 -30.25 -32.39
C VAL A 97 6.34 -29.22 -31.49
N ILE A 98 5.07 -28.98 -31.77
CA ILE A 98 4.14 -28.40 -30.79
C ILE A 98 3.25 -29.52 -30.30
N PHE A 99 2.97 -29.50 -29.00
CA PHE A 99 2.14 -30.52 -28.37
C PHE A 99 1.11 -29.88 -27.41
N ASP A 100 0.03 -30.62 -27.19
CA ASP A 100 -0.95 -30.39 -26.13
C ASP A 100 -1.41 -31.72 -25.54
N ASP A 101 -2.15 -31.64 -24.44
CA ASP A 101 -2.52 -32.77 -23.60
C ASP A 101 -4.03 -32.93 -23.44
N VAL A 102 -4.50 -34.18 -23.45
CA VAL A 102 -5.86 -34.55 -23.08
C VAL A 102 -5.82 -35.75 -22.13
N ILE A 103 -6.46 -35.64 -20.97
CA ILE A 103 -6.64 -36.78 -20.07
C ILE A 103 -7.75 -37.68 -20.62
N ILE A 104 -7.41 -38.91 -20.97
CA ILE A 104 -8.33 -39.89 -21.59
C ILE A 104 -8.90 -40.90 -20.60
N GLY A 105 -8.30 -41.02 -19.40
CA GLY A 105 -8.80 -41.92 -18.37
C GLY A 105 -7.78 -42.18 -17.26
N MET A 106 -7.99 -43.28 -16.55
CA MET A 106 -7.08 -43.77 -15.52
C MET A 106 -6.86 -45.28 -15.68
N SER A 107 -5.63 -45.73 -15.51
CA SER A 107 -5.24 -47.14 -15.52
C SER A 107 -4.20 -47.39 -14.43
N ASN A 108 -4.35 -48.47 -13.67
CA ASN A 108 -3.40 -48.87 -12.60
C ASN A 108 -3.02 -47.71 -11.65
N ASN A 109 -4.01 -46.90 -11.24
CA ASN A 109 -3.82 -45.73 -10.37
C ASN A 109 -2.92 -44.62 -10.97
N LYS A 110 -2.74 -44.60 -12.29
CA LYS A 110 -2.10 -43.53 -13.05
C LYS A 110 -3.12 -42.89 -14.00
N TYR A 111 -2.92 -41.62 -14.32
CA TYR A 111 -3.69 -40.91 -15.34
C TYR A 111 -3.14 -41.24 -16.72
N GLN A 112 -4.02 -41.65 -17.62
CA GLN A 112 -3.68 -41.84 -19.01
C GLN A 112 -3.83 -40.51 -19.73
N VAL A 113 -2.72 -39.99 -20.25
CA VAL A 113 -2.67 -38.72 -20.96
C VAL A 113 -2.37 -38.98 -22.42
N LEU A 114 -3.24 -38.49 -23.30
CA LEU A 114 -3.03 -38.44 -24.73
C LEU A 114 -2.25 -37.16 -25.06
N ALA A 115 -0.97 -37.32 -25.41
CA ALA A 115 -0.17 -36.26 -25.98
C ALA A 115 -0.50 -36.16 -27.49
N VAL A 116 -0.99 -35.00 -27.90
CA VAL A 116 -1.30 -34.66 -29.29
C VAL A 116 -0.23 -33.70 -29.78
N TYR A 117 0.46 -34.04 -30.87
CA TYR A 117 1.57 -33.24 -31.36
C TYR A 117 1.68 -33.19 -32.87
N ILE A 118 2.32 -32.13 -33.36
CA ILE A 118 2.53 -31.88 -34.78
C ILE A 118 3.88 -31.16 -34.97
N GLU A 119 4.55 -31.44 -36.08
CA GLU A 119 5.80 -30.77 -36.42
C GLU A 119 5.60 -29.26 -36.61
N LYS A 120 6.51 -28.48 -36.01
CA LYS A 120 6.52 -27.02 -36.10
C LYS A 120 6.58 -26.53 -37.55
N ALA A 121 7.32 -27.24 -38.40
CA ALA A 121 7.42 -26.92 -39.82
C ALA A 121 6.05 -26.98 -40.52
N VAL A 122 5.21 -27.96 -40.16
CA VAL A 122 3.87 -28.13 -40.74
C VAL A 122 2.94 -27.01 -40.26
N ILE A 123 2.92 -26.71 -38.95
CA ILE A 123 2.15 -25.57 -38.42
C ILE A 123 2.57 -24.26 -39.10
N LYS A 124 3.88 -24.01 -39.20
CA LYS A 124 4.42 -22.80 -39.82
C LYS A 124 3.93 -22.63 -41.25
N GLN A 125 4.00 -23.68 -42.06
CA GLN A 125 3.50 -23.64 -43.44
C GLN A 125 1.99 -23.36 -43.51
N ILE A 126 1.19 -23.95 -42.62
CA ILE A 126 -0.25 -23.72 -42.57
C ILE A 126 -0.54 -22.26 -42.19
N LEU A 127 0.11 -21.74 -41.15
CA LEU A 127 -0.06 -20.37 -40.68
C LEU A 127 0.40 -19.33 -41.70
N GLU A 128 1.54 -19.54 -42.37
CA GLU A 128 2.04 -18.64 -43.42
C GLU A 128 1.05 -18.53 -44.58
N LYS A 129 0.42 -19.65 -44.97
CA LYS A 129 -0.61 -19.69 -46.01
C LYS A 129 -1.87 -18.94 -45.57
N LEU A 130 -2.39 -19.22 -44.37
CA LEU A 130 -3.54 -18.48 -43.83
C LEU A 130 -3.27 -16.98 -43.72
N LYS A 131 -2.04 -16.60 -43.32
CA LYS A 131 -1.62 -15.20 -43.21
C LYS A 131 -1.61 -14.49 -44.56
N SER A 132 -1.28 -15.18 -45.65
CA SER A 132 -1.37 -14.62 -47.01
C SER A 132 -2.80 -14.24 -47.39
N CYS A 133 -3.78 -14.90 -46.79
CA CYS A 133 -5.21 -14.65 -46.91
C CYS A 133 -5.74 -13.68 -45.83
N ASN A 134 -4.83 -13.04 -45.08
CA ASN A 134 -5.14 -12.16 -43.95
C ASN A 134 -5.91 -12.84 -42.79
N ILE A 135 -5.81 -14.17 -42.69
CA ILE A 135 -6.42 -14.99 -41.63
C ILE A 135 -5.33 -15.37 -40.63
N ASP A 136 -5.61 -15.17 -39.34
CA ASP A 136 -4.72 -15.58 -38.25
C ASP A 136 -5.55 -16.26 -37.16
N PRO A 137 -5.55 -17.60 -37.08
CA PRO A 137 -6.43 -18.33 -36.19
C PRO A 137 -6.03 -18.11 -34.72
N GLU A 138 -6.99 -17.85 -33.83
CA GLU A 138 -6.75 -17.64 -32.40
C GLU A 138 -6.22 -18.91 -31.72
N PHE A 139 -6.79 -20.07 -32.05
CA PHE A 139 -6.30 -21.39 -31.64
C PHE A 139 -6.38 -22.39 -32.80
N ILE A 140 -5.63 -23.50 -32.68
CA ILE A 140 -5.66 -24.62 -33.62
C ILE A 140 -6.06 -25.89 -32.86
N THR A 141 -7.17 -26.53 -33.26
CA THR A 141 -7.77 -27.71 -32.61
C THR A 141 -8.01 -28.86 -33.61
N SER A 142 -8.80 -29.87 -33.24
CA SER A 142 -9.32 -30.91 -34.13
C SER A 142 -10.72 -31.37 -33.70
N ILE A 143 -11.72 -31.14 -34.55
CA ILE A 143 -13.10 -31.61 -34.30
C ILE A 143 -13.20 -33.15 -34.36
N GLU A 144 -12.35 -33.79 -35.19
CA GLU A 144 -12.28 -35.24 -35.30
C GLU A 144 -11.75 -35.87 -34.01
N LEU A 145 -10.78 -35.20 -33.35
CA LEU A 145 -10.29 -35.62 -32.05
C LEU A 145 -11.39 -35.51 -30.98
N LYS A 146 -12.12 -34.39 -30.94
CA LYS A 146 -13.24 -34.21 -30.01
C LYS A 146 -14.29 -35.31 -30.15
N ASN A 147 -14.62 -35.68 -31.38
CA ASN A 147 -15.56 -36.78 -31.60
C ASN A 147 -15.00 -38.10 -31.09
N THR A 148 -13.74 -38.40 -31.40
CA THR A 148 -13.07 -39.64 -31.02
C THR A 148 -12.96 -39.79 -29.50
N LEU A 149 -12.81 -38.70 -28.76
CA LEU A 149 -12.73 -38.71 -27.30
C LEU A 149 -14.06 -39.04 -26.59
N LYS A 150 -15.22 -38.94 -27.26
CA LYS A 150 -16.52 -39.32 -26.67
C LYS A 150 -16.57 -40.81 -26.32
N ASP A 151 -15.91 -41.64 -27.11
CA ASP A 151 -15.75 -43.08 -26.91
C ASP A 151 -14.34 -43.47 -27.36
N PHE A 152 -13.37 -43.11 -26.52
CA PHE A 152 -11.95 -43.18 -26.86
C PHE A 152 -11.46 -44.61 -27.03
N SER A 153 -10.86 -44.89 -28.19
CA SER A 153 -10.00 -46.03 -28.44
C SER A 153 -8.82 -45.55 -29.27
N LEU A 154 -7.62 -46.04 -28.94
CA LEU A 154 -6.40 -45.63 -29.63
C LEU A 154 -6.44 -45.94 -31.14
N GLU A 155 -7.10 -47.03 -31.52
CA GLU A 155 -7.28 -47.42 -32.92
C GLU A 155 -8.08 -46.40 -33.73
N LYS A 156 -9.12 -45.81 -33.11
CA LYS A 156 -10.00 -44.83 -33.77
C LYS A 156 -9.26 -43.56 -34.17
N VAL A 157 -8.20 -43.21 -33.45
CA VAL A 157 -7.37 -42.04 -33.74
C VAL A 157 -6.55 -42.23 -35.03
N PHE A 158 -6.26 -43.48 -35.40
CA PHE A 158 -5.52 -43.83 -36.62
C PHE A 158 -6.43 -44.15 -37.81
N THR A 159 -7.75 -44.16 -37.62
CA THR A 159 -8.73 -44.37 -38.70
C THR A 159 -9.36 -43.04 -39.12
N PRO A 160 -9.57 -42.78 -40.42
CA PRO A 160 -10.26 -41.59 -40.88
C PRO A 160 -11.64 -41.46 -40.22
N ALA A 161 -11.89 -40.33 -39.55
CA ALA A 161 -13.17 -40.07 -38.90
C ALA A 161 -14.25 -39.79 -39.95
N VAL A 162 -15.28 -40.64 -39.99
CA VAL A 162 -16.49 -40.39 -40.79
C VAL A 162 -17.43 -39.52 -39.95
N LEU A 163 -17.44 -38.22 -40.25
CA LEU A 163 -18.32 -37.24 -39.62
C LEU A 163 -19.21 -36.61 -40.68
N ASP A 164 -20.52 -36.55 -40.43
CA ASP A 164 -21.42 -35.82 -41.32
C ASP A 164 -21.30 -34.29 -41.15
N ASP A 165 -21.84 -33.54 -42.10
CA ASP A 165 -21.72 -32.07 -42.08
C ASP A 165 -22.42 -31.44 -40.87
N ARG A 166 -23.51 -32.04 -40.36
CA ARG A 166 -24.25 -31.51 -39.20
C ARG A 166 -23.46 -31.69 -37.92
N GLU A 167 -22.84 -32.86 -37.75
CA GLU A 167 -21.95 -33.18 -36.64
C GLU A 167 -20.72 -32.26 -36.64
N ARG A 168 -20.10 -32.02 -37.81
CA ARG A 168 -18.96 -31.09 -37.92
C ARG A 168 -19.33 -29.67 -37.52
N ILE A 169 -20.47 -29.16 -37.98
CA ILE A 169 -20.98 -27.84 -37.58
C ILE A 169 -21.20 -27.80 -36.06
N SER A 170 -21.85 -28.81 -35.48
CA SER A 170 -22.08 -28.87 -34.02
C SER A 170 -20.77 -28.87 -33.24
N LEU A 171 -19.83 -29.75 -33.60
CA LEU A 171 -18.54 -29.88 -32.94
C LEU A 171 -17.69 -28.62 -33.07
N SER A 172 -17.71 -27.96 -34.23
CA SER A 172 -17.01 -26.68 -34.41
C SER A 172 -17.55 -25.60 -33.48
N ALA A 173 -18.88 -25.49 -33.31
CA ALA A 173 -19.49 -24.54 -32.37
C ALA A 173 -19.10 -24.83 -30.91
N GLU A 174 -18.94 -26.11 -30.54
CA GLU A 174 -18.47 -26.51 -29.21
C GLU A 174 -16.97 -26.26 -29.01
N GLU A 175 -16.13 -26.51 -30.01
CA GLU A 175 -14.69 -26.23 -29.99
C GLU A 175 -14.39 -24.73 -29.81
N ILE A 176 -15.18 -23.84 -30.45
CA ILE A 176 -15.06 -22.38 -30.25
C ILE A 176 -15.21 -21.99 -28.77
N LYS A 177 -16.04 -22.71 -28.02
CA LYS A 177 -16.27 -22.41 -26.60
C LYS A 177 -15.21 -23.06 -25.71
N THR A 178 -14.97 -24.35 -25.94
CA THR A 178 -14.05 -25.15 -25.14
C THR A 178 -13.22 -26.00 -26.09
N PRO A 179 -12.02 -25.51 -26.46
CA PRO A 179 -11.17 -26.25 -27.37
C PRO A 179 -10.67 -27.53 -26.70
N THR A 180 -10.72 -28.64 -27.42
CA THR A 180 -10.20 -29.93 -26.91
C THR A 180 -8.70 -29.87 -26.73
N VAL A 181 -8.01 -29.34 -27.74
CA VAL A 181 -6.58 -29.05 -27.74
C VAL A 181 -6.32 -27.70 -28.39
N ASP A 182 -5.23 -27.06 -28.02
CA ASP A 182 -4.76 -25.84 -28.65
C ASP A 182 -3.27 -25.94 -29.01
N LEU A 183 -3.02 -26.00 -30.32
CA LEU A 183 -1.68 -26.07 -30.92
C LEU A 183 -1.12 -24.67 -31.27
N ARG A 184 -1.78 -23.56 -30.92
CA ARG A 184 -1.21 -22.19 -31.00
C ARG A 184 -0.36 -21.87 -29.77
N ARG A 185 0.73 -22.62 -29.62
CA ARG A 185 1.62 -22.56 -28.46
C ARG A 185 3.07 -22.26 -28.82
N GLY A 186 3.83 -21.90 -27.79
CA GLY A 186 5.25 -21.58 -27.90
C GLY A 186 5.49 -20.44 -28.89
N GLU A 187 6.31 -20.68 -29.90
CA GLU A 187 6.63 -19.69 -30.93
C GLU A 187 5.45 -19.34 -31.86
N PHE A 188 4.37 -20.11 -31.83
CA PHE A 188 3.18 -19.87 -32.65
C PHE A 188 2.02 -19.27 -31.85
N SER A 189 2.22 -18.86 -30.60
CA SER A 189 1.15 -18.26 -29.80
C SER A 189 0.52 -17.02 -30.45
N PHE A 190 -0.79 -16.89 -30.32
CA PHE A 190 -1.55 -15.79 -30.93
C PHE A 190 -1.23 -14.45 -30.26
N THR A 191 -0.69 -13.49 -31.02
CA THR A 191 -0.21 -12.20 -30.50
C THR A 191 -1.12 -11.01 -30.80
N ARG A 192 -2.11 -11.15 -31.69
CA ARG A 192 -2.96 -10.03 -32.16
C ARG A 192 -3.82 -9.41 -31.03
N ASN A 193 -4.26 -10.20 -30.05
CA ASN A 193 -4.98 -9.68 -28.87
C ASN A 193 -4.10 -8.85 -27.93
N ILE A 194 -2.79 -9.12 -27.87
CA ILE A 194 -1.84 -8.35 -27.07
C ILE A 194 -1.65 -6.94 -27.66
N GLU A 195 -1.62 -6.80 -28.99
CA GLU A 195 -1.52 -5.48 -29.65
C GLU A 195 -2.77 -4.61 -29.46
N ARG A 196 -3.98 -5.19 -29.52
CA ARG A 196 -5.23 -4.48 -29.21
C ARG A 196 -5.27 -4.02 -27.75
N THR A 197 -4.89 -4.88 -26.82
CA THR A 197 -4.91 -4.59 -25.38
C THR A 197 -3.87 -3.52 -24.99
N ARG A 198 -2.69 -3.50 -25.66
CA ARG A 198 -1.64 -2.49 -25.41
C ARG A 198 -2.12 -1.06 -25.65
N LYS A 199 -3.00 -0.82 -26.64
CA LYS A 199 -3.59 0.50 -26.92
C LYS A 199 -4.56 0.95 -25.81
N SER A 200 -5.33 0.02 -25.25
CA SER A 200 -6.25 0.31 -24.14
C SER A 200 -5.49 0.58 -22.84
N ILE A 201 -4.47 -0.23 -22.53
CA ILE A 201 -3.62 -0.07 -21.34
C ILE A 201 -2.92 1.30 -21.33
N ARG A 202 -2.47 1.81 -22.48
CA ARG A 202 -1.80 3.12 -22.54
C ARG A 202 -2.70 4.25 -22.01
N LYS A 203 -4.00 4.22 -22.29
CA LYS A 203 -4.94 5.23 -21.80
C LYS A 203 -5.12 5.11 -20.28
N THR A 204 -5.26 3.89 -19.77
CA THR A 204 -5.37 3.63 -18.33
C THR A 204 -4.12 4.08 -17.58
N VAL A 205 -2.92 3.78 -18.10
CA VAL A 205 -1.65 4.23 -17.50
C VAL A 205 -1.56 5.75 -17.47
N VAL A 206 -1.93 6.43 -18.56
CA VAL A 206 -1.94 7.90 -18.59
C VAL A 206 -2.89 8.47 -17.53
N LEU A 207 -4.09 7.91 -17.38
CA LEU A 207 -5.05 8.35 -16.34
C LEU A 207 -4.52 8.12 -14.93
N VAL A 208 -3.89 6.97 -14.66
CA VAL A 208 -3.28 6.67 -13.35
C VAL A 208 -2.15 7.64 -13.02
N VAL A 209 -1.28 7.95 -13.99
CA VAL A 209 -0.20 8.93 -13.81
C VAL A 209 -0.78 10.33 -13.53
N LEU A 210 -1.82 10.73 -14.25
CA LEU A 210 -2.47 12.02 -14.04
C LEU A 210 -3.09 12.11 -12.64
N LEU A 211 -3.78 11.05 -12.20
CA LEU A 211 -4.31 10.94 -10.84
C LEU A 211 -3.20 11.06 -9.78
N ALA A 212 -2.08 10.36 -9.98
CA ALA A 212 -0.93 10.42 -9.07
C ALA A 212 -0.35 11.84 -8.97
N ILE A 213 -0.29 12.58 -10.08
CA ILE A 213 0.15 13.98 -10.09
C ILE A 213 -0.80 14.84 -9.24
N VAL A 214 -2.12 14.71 -9.41
CA VAL A 214 -3.11 15.47 -8.63
C VAL A 214 -2.99 15.17 -7.13
N LEU A 215 -2.86 13.89 -6.76
CA LEU A 215 -2.68 13.49 -5.37
C LEU A 215 -1.39 14.06 -4.77
N THR A 216 -0.29 14.01 -5.53
CA THR A 216 1.00 14.54 -5.11
C THR A 216 0.96 16.06 -4.93
N ALA A 217 0.33 16.78 -5.86
CA ALA A 217 0.14 18.22 -5.77
C ALA A 217 -0.67 18.61 -4.51
N ASN A 218 -1.76 17.89 -4.24
CA ASN A 218 -2.57 18.11 -3.04
C ASN A 218 -1.77 17.91 -1.74
N LEU A 219 -0.95 16.86 -1.67
CA LEU A 219 -0.09 16.60 -0.52
C LEU A 219 0.96 17.71 -0.33
N LEU A 220 1.60 18.15 -1.41
CA LEU A 220 2.59 19.23 -1.35
C LEU A 220 1.97 20.55 -0.89
N LEU A 221 0.80 20.91 -1.42
CA LEU A 221 0.07 22.12 -0.99
C LEU A 221 -0.26 22.07 0.50
N ARG A 222 -0.71 20.91 0.99
CA ARG A 222 -1.00 20.72 2.42
C ARG A 222 0.24 20.91 3.29
N ILE A 223 1.38 20.33 2.88
CA ILE A 223 2.65 20.46 3.61
C ILE A 223 3.11 21.92 3.66
N ILE A 224 3.02 22.66 2.55
CA ILE A 224 3.41 24.06 2.49
C ILE A 224 2.50 24.91 3.38
N TYR A 225 1.18 24.71 3.29
CA TYR A 225 0.21 25.45 4.11
C TYR A 225 0.45 25.22 5.61
N THR A 226 0.58 23.97 6.05
CA THR A 226 0.83 23.65 7.46
C THR A 226 2.15 24.21 7.97
N ARG A 227 3.21 24.22 7.14
CA ARG A 227 4.49 24.84 7.53
C ARG A 227 4.37 26.34 7.74
N ASN A 228 3.65 27.03 6.86
CA ASN A 228 3.42 28.47 6.97
C ASN A 228 2.64 28.80 8.25
N GLU A 229 1.61 28.02 8.56
CA GLU A 229 0.79 28.18 9.77
C GLU A 229 1.61 27.98 11.06
N ILE A 230 2.47 26.95 11.10
CA ILE A 230 3.40 26.72 12.21
C ILE A 230 4.35 27.91 12.40
N ASN A 231 4.91 28.44 11.32
CA ASN A 231 5.83 29.58 11.40
C ASN A 231 5.11 30.84 11.91
N SER A 232 3.89 31.13 11.42
CA SER A 232 3.12 32.26 11.92
C SER A 232 2.75 32.11 13.39
N LEU A 233 2.39 30.90 13.83
CA LEU A 233 2.05 30.64 15.23
C LEU A 233 3.27 30.82 16.14
N LYS A 234 4.45 30.38 15.68
CA LYS A 234 5.71 30.55 16.41
C LYS A 234 6.09 32.03 16.55
N GLU A 235 5.95 32.82 15.49
CA GLU A 235 6.16 34.27 15.53
C GLU A 235 5.19 34.95 16.51
N SER A 236 3.92 34.59 16.52
CA SER A 236 2.93 35.13 17.47
C SER A 236 3.31 34.82 18.92
N ILE A 237 3.64 33.55 19.24
CA ILE A 237 4.07 33.15 20.58
C ILE A 237 5.33 33.93 21.00
N ARG A 238 6.28 34.11 20.07
CA ARG A 238 7.52 34.85 20.34
C ARG A 238 7.26 36.33 20.61
N SER A 239 6.40 36.96 19.82
CA SER A 239 6.02 38.36 20.01
C SER A 239 5.37 38.57 21.38
N GLU A 240 4.49 37.66 21.80
CA GLU A 240 3.83 37.74 23.10
C GLU A 240 4.81 37.48 24.26
N TYR A 241 5.72 36.53 24.10
CA TYR A 241 6.81 36.30 25.06
C TYR A 241 7.70 37.53 25.24
N GLN A 242 8.12 38.17 24.14
CA GLN A 242 8.98 39.34 24.16
C GLN A 242 8.29 40.59 24.73
N ALA A 243 6.96 40.69 24.59
CA ALA A 243 6.19 41.75 25.23
C ALA A 243 6.24 41.65 26.77
N ILE A 244 6.29 40.44 27.32
CA ILE A 244 6.39 40.19 28.77
C ILE A 244 7.84 40.34 29.26
N PHE A 245 8.83 39.87 28.48
CA PHE A 245 10.25 39.86 28.87
C PHE A 245 11.16 40.56 27.84
N PRO A 246 11.12 41.90 27.71
CA PRO A 246 11.84 42.64 26.67
C PRO A 246 13.38 42.61 26.78
N GLY A 247 13.94 42.20 27.93
CA GLY A 247 15.38 42.11 28.16
C GLY A 247 16.06 40.82 27.67
N GLU A 248 15.29 39.81 27.24
CA GLU A 248 15.82 38.47 26.94
C GLU A 248 16.10 38.29 25.43
N LYS A 249 17.39 38.26 25.08
CA LYS A 249 17.83 38.22 23.67
C LYS A 249 17.87 36.81 23.07
N ASN A 250 18.05 35.79 23.91
CA ASN A 250 18.18 34.39 23.47
C ASN A 250 16.91 33.60 23.81
N VAL A 251 15.94 33.66 22.91
CA VAL A 251 14.68 32.91 23.01
C VAL A 251 14.80 31.64 22.16
N VAL A 252 14.80 30.47 22.81
CA VAL A 252 15.00 29.15 22.16
C VAL A 252 13.73 28.33 22.20
N ASN A 253 13.04 28.31 23.35
CA ASN A 253 11.75 27.65 23.53
C ASN A 253 10.89 28.55 24.42
N GLU A 254 10.02 29.30 23.76
CA GLU A 254 9.18 30.34 24.34
C GLU A 254 8.31 29.78 25.47
N LEU A 255 7.66 28.62 25.25
CA LEU A 255 6.75 28.02 26.23
C LEU A 255 7.49 27.50 27.46
N TYR A 256 8.63 26.85 27.26
CA TYR A 256 9.45 26.34 28.36
C TYR A 256 10.04 27.49 29.19
N GLN A 257 10.58 28.51 28.53
CA GLN A 257 11.15 29.69 29.20
C GLN A 257 10.07 30.47 29.95
N LEU A 258 8.88 30.65 29.38
CA LEU A 258 7.76 31.30 30.06
C LEU A 258 7.37 30.54 31.35
N LYS A 259 7.23 29.22 31.28
CA LYS A 259 6.93 28.39 32.46
C LYS A 259 8.02 28.50 33.52
N ALA A 260 9.29 28.52 33.12
CA ALA A 260 10.41 28.67 34.04
C ALA A 260 10.39 30.05 34.73
N ARG A 261 10.14 31.13 33.98
CA ARG A 261 10.04 32.50 34.53
C ARG A 261 8.83 32.68 35.42
N LEU A 262 7.68 32.12 35.05
CA LEU A 262 6.48 32.18 35.88
C LEU A 262 6.71 31.48 37.22
N LYS A 263 7.42 30.34 37.22
CA LYS A 263 7.84 29.67 38.45
C LYS A 263 8.79 30.54 39.28
N GLU A 264 9.82 31.11 38.66
CA GLU A 264 10.78 31.99 39.35
C GLU A 264 10.10 33.21 39.99
N LEU A 265 9.16 33.83 39.27
CA LEU A 265 8.39 34.96 39.78
C LEU A 265 7.50 34.55 40.95
N LYS A 266 6.85 33.39 40.86
CA LYS A 266 6.03 32.85 41.95
C LYS A 266 6.86 32.51 43.19
N ASP A 267 8.03 31.87 42.99
CA ASP A 267 8.96 31.56 44.09
C ASP A 267 9.47 32.84 44.77
N LYS A 268 9.63 33.95 44.04
CA LYS A 268 9.96 35.27 44.61
C LYS A 268 8.78 35.91 45.33
N GLU A 269 7.57 35.79 44.78
CA GLU A 269 6.33 36.30 45.40
C GLU A 269 6.09 35.64 46.77
N ASP A 270 6.28 34.32 46.87
CA ASP A 270 6.14 33.56 48.11
C ASP A 270 7.09 34.05 49.24
N ILE A 271 8.23 34.68 48.90
CA ILE A 271 9.15 35.30 49.88
C ILE A 271 8.56 36.60 50.47
N PHE A 272 7.74 37.32 49.71
CA PHE A 272 7.13 38.58 50.13
C PHE A 272 5.70 38.41 50.68
N ILE A 273 5.03 37.28 50.38
CA ILE A 273 3.74 36.95 50.97
C ILE A 273 3.94 36.53 52.44
N GLY A 274 3.65 37.43 53.38
CA GLY A 274 3.61 37.12 54.83
C GLY A 274 4.58 37.91 55.71
N VAL A 275 5.28 38.90 55.16
CA VAL A 275 6.03 39.91 55.92
C VAL A 275 5.72 41.27 55.31
N ASN A 276 5.23 42.24 56.09
CA ASN A 276 5.09 43.62 55.63
C ASN A 276 6.23 44.49 56.21
N PRO A 277 7.42 44.48 55.58
CA PRO A 277 8.60 45.11 56.15
C PRO A 277 8.44 46.63 56.29
N LEU A 278 7.62 47.26 55.45
CA LEU A 278 7.36 48.70 55.53
C LEU A 278 6.46 49.05 56.72
N ASP A 279 5.40 48.28 56.95
CA ASP A 279 4.52 48.49 58.11
C ASP A 279 5.25 48.15 59.41
N LEU A 280 6.06 47.10 59.43
CA LEU A 280 6.92 46.78 60.58
C LEU A 280 7.88 47.92 60.92
N LEU A 281 8.56 48.49 59.91
CA LEU A 281 9.45 49.63 60.12
C LEU A 281 8.69 50.87 60.61
N LEU A 282 7.48 51.10 60.10
CA LEU A 282 6.63 52.20 60.54
C LEU A 282 6.20 52.03 62.00
N ASP A 283 5.75 50.84 62.40
CA ASP A 283 5.33 50.54 63.78
C ASP A 283 6.50 50.66 64.75
N LEU A 284 7.67 50.14 64.38
CA LEU A 284 8.88 50.31 65.18
C LEU A 284 9.25 51.80 65.33
N SER A 285 9.11 52.63 64.28
CA SER A 285 9.43 54.06 64.33
C SER A 285 8.59 54.87 65.32
N ARG A 286 7.36 54.42 65.59
CA ARG A 286 6.41 55.10 66.48
C ARG A 286 6.68 54.85 67.96
N ILE A 287 7.50 53.86 68.29
CA ILE A 287 7.81 53.52 69.67
C ILE A 287 8.84 54.49 70.22
N GLU A 288 8.50 55.19 71.31
CA GLU A 288 9.46 56.00 72.05
C GLU A 288 10.51 55.12 72.74
N ARG A 289 11.74 55.19 72.24
CA ARG A 289 12.92 54.47 72.73
C ARG A 289 13.74 55.40 73.63
N GLN A 290 13.54 55.32 74.95
CA GLN A 290 14.35 56.05 75.92
C GLN A 290 15.75 55.42 76.00
N ASN A 291 16.66 55.85 75.10
CA ASN A 291 18.07 55.41 75.00
C ASN A 291 18.29 53.92 74.64
N VAL A 292 17.30 53.27 74.02
CA VAL A 292 17.42 51.90 73.49
C VAL A 292 17.66 51.95 71.98
N THR A 293 18.70 51.27 71.50
CA THR A 293 19.03 51.19 70.06
C THR A 293 18.75 49.79 69.55
N PHE A 294 18.23 49.69 68.33
CA PHE A 294 18.12 48.44 67.59
C PHE A 294 19.22 48.43 66.53
N ASP A 295 20.08 47.41 66.57
CA ASP A 295 21.22 47.27 65.66
C ASP A 295 20.90 46.33 64.49
N GLU A 296 20.02 45.35 64.73
CA GLU A 296 19.62 44.36 63.73
C GLU A 296 18.12 44.06 63.86
N ILE A 297 17.40 44.14 62.73
CA ILE A 297 15.99 43.78 62.60
C ILE A 297 15.89 42.71 61.54
N THR A 298 15.44 41.52 61.92
CA THR A 298 15.21 40.39 61.01
C THR A 298 13.71 40.08 61.00
N ALA A 299 13.09 40.14 59.83
CA ALA A 299 11.70 39.77 59.64
C ALA A 299 11.63 38.58 58.68
N ASP A 300 11.11 37.46 59.17
CA ASP A 300 10.88 36.23 58.42
C ASP A 300 9.41 35.82 58.62
N VAL A 301 8.89 34.94 57.77
CA VAL A 301 7.47 34.55 57.77
C VAL A 301 7.07 34.03 59.16
N GLY A 302 6.26 34.82 59.88
CA GLY A 302 5.76 34.49 61.23
C GLY A 302 6.77 34.66 62.38
N LYS A 303 7.93 35.26 62.17
CA LYS A 303 8.91 35.56 63.23
C LYS A 303 9.69 36.85 62.97
N ILE A 304 9.63 37.76 63.93
CA ILE A 304 10.41 39.00 63.97
C ILE A 304 11.46 38.88 65.08
N THR A 305 12.70 39.23 64.78
CA THR A 305 13.80 39.26 65.73
C THR A 305 14.41 40.66 65.75
N LEU A 306 14.48 41.26 66.94
CA LEU A 306 15.03 42.59 67.19
C LEU A 306 16.23 42.45 68.12
N ARG A 307 17.40 42.90 67.68
CA ARG A 307 18.62 42.93 68.50
C ARG A 307 19.08 44.35 68.72
N GLY A 308 19.64 44.61 69.90
CA GLY A 308 20.04 45.95 70.25
C GLY A 308 20.73 46.09 71.60
N GLU A 309 20.98 47.35 71.96
CA GLU A 309 21.58 47.77 73.22
C GLU A 309 20.62 48.63 74.05
N ALA A 310 20.63 48.41 75.37
CA ALA A 310 19.86 49.21 76.33
C ALA A 310 20.71 49.55 77.58
N PRO A 311 20.43 50.66 78.29
CA PRO A 311 21.17 51.02 79.50
C PRO A 311 20.95 50.05 80.67
N SER A 312 19.77 49.43 80.76
CA SER A 312 19.44 48.50 81.85
C SER A 312 18.39 47.45 81.43
N LEU A 313 18.26 46.37 82.22
CA LEU A 313 17.21 45.36 82.01
C LEU A 313 15.81 45.97 82.15
N SER A 314 15.66 46.98 83.01
CA SER A 314 14.40 47.69 83.19
C SER A 314 13.98 48.41 81.91
N ASP A 315 14.92 48.97 81.15
CA ASP A 315 14.62 49.69 79.91
C ASP A 315 14.25 48.74 78.77
N ILE A 316 14.86 47.55 78.72
CA ILE A 316 14.44 46.47 77.80
C ILE A 316 13.00 46.05 78.10
N GLN A 317 12.65 45.87 79.38
CA GLN A 317 11.29 45.49 79.77
C GLN A 317 10.26 46.57 79.41
N LYS A 318 10.57 47.87 79.58
CA LYS A 318 9.70 48.96 79.15
C LYS A 318 9.46 48.95 77.64
N VAL A 319 10.50 48.72 76.84
CA VAL A 319 10.37 48.62 75.37
C VAL A 319 9.60 47.36 74.98
N LYS A 320 9.81 46.22 75.66
CA LYS A 320 9.05 44.98 75.45
C LYS A 320 7.54 45.21 75.60
N VAL A 321 7.10 45.86 76.68
CA VAL A 321 5.68 46.16 76.92
C VAL A 321 5.10 47.07 75.83
N LYS A 322 5.88 48.04 75.31
CA LYS A 322 5.44 48.88 74.19
C LYS A 322 5.36 48.10 72.87
N LEU A 323 6.28 47.16 72.64
CA LEU A 323 6.26 46.29 71.46
C LEU A 323 5.05 45.35 71.47
N GLU A 324 4.58 44.91 72.64
CA GLU A 324 3.36 44.08 72.79
C GLU A 324 2.07 44.80 72.34
N LEU A 325 2.10 46.12 72.15
CA LEU A 325 0.96 46.87 71.60
C LEU A 325 0.80 46.65 70.08
N PHE A 326 1.91 46.39 69.38
CA PHE A 326 1.97 46.31 67.91
C PHE A 326 2.31 44.90 67.41
N LEU A 327 2.97 44.08 68.23
CA LEU A 327 3.44 42.74 67.88
C LEU A 327 2.91 41.71 68.87
N ASP A 328 2.66 40.49 68.39
CA ASP A 328 2.19 39.37 69.21
C ASP A 328 3.35 38.51 69.71
N GLY A 329 3.19 37.89 70.88
CA GLY A 329 4.15 36.89 71.39
C GLY A 329 5.56 37.45 71.71
N VAL A 330 5.65 38.74 72.06
CA VAL A 330 6.92 39.40 72.36
C VAL A 330 7.59 38.78 73.58
N SER A 331 8.81 38.29 73.39
CA SER A 331 9.61 37.64 74.43
C SER A 331 11.06 38.10 74.37
N ILE A 332 11.68 38.30 75.54
CA ILE A 332 13.11 38.57 75.64
C ILE A 332 13.79 37.21 75.60
N SER A 333 14.45 36.91 74.48
CA SER A 333 15.09 35.61 74.22
C SER A 333 16.51 35.51 74.78
N ASP A 334 17.24 36.63 74.85
CA ASP A 334 18.57 36.71 75.48
C ASP A 334 18.82 38.14 76.00
N SER A 335 19.56 38.26 77.11
CA SER A 335 20.03 39.54 77.64
C SER A 335 21.38 39.36 78.34
N LYS A 336 22.42 40.06 77.88
CA LYS A 336 23.80 39.93 78.40
C LYS A 336 24.44 41.30 78.58
N ALA A 337 25.27 41.45 79.60
CA ALA A 337 26.04 42.67 79.80
C ALA A 337 27.09 42.84 78.68
N SER A 338 27.17 44.03 78.11
CA SER A 338 28.19 44.42 77.14
C SER A 338 29.40 45.03 77.85
N VAL A 339 30.56 45.00 77.20
CA VAL A 339 31.86 45.45 77.74
C VAL A 339 31.87 46.97 78.04
N GLN A 340 30.90 47.72 77.49
CA GLN A 340 30.75 49.18 77.63
C GLN A 340 29.76 49.63 78.72
N GLY A 341 29.30 48.72 79.60
CA GLY A 341 28.37 49.06 80.69
C GLY A 341 26.90 49.21 80.28
N LYS A 342 26.56 48.90 79.02
CA LYS A 342 25.19 48.69 78.52
C LYS A 342 24.85 47.20 78.47
N MET A 343 23.60 46.84 78.21
CA MET A 343 23.18 45.46 77.99
C MET A 343 22.75 45.20 76.54
N MET A 344 23.28 44.13 75.96
CA MET A 344 22.80 43.56 74.69
C MET A 344 21.53 42.76 74.95
N PHE A 345 20.56 42.84 74.03
CA PHE A 345 19.34 42.06 74.11
C PHE A 345 18.91 41.51 72.75
N THR A 346 18.15 40.42 72.79
CA THR A 346 17.41 39.90 71.64
C THR A 346 15.95 39.71 72.03
N ILE A 347 15.05 40.43 71.34
CA ILE A 347 13.60 40.26 71.47
C ILE A 347 13.10 39.48 70.25
N THR A 348 12.30 38.45 70.50
CA THR A 348 11.57 37.72 69.46
C THR A 348 10.08 37.99 69.58
N ALA A 349 9.43 38.24 68.45
CA ALA A 349 8.02 38.53 68.35
C ALA A 349 7.44 37.92 67.08
N LYS A 350 6.12 38.04 66.91
CA LYS A 350 5.40 37.70 65.69
C LYS A 350 4.64 38.92 65.20
N GLU A 351 4.50 39.04 63.89
CA GLU A 351 3.63 40.05 63.30
C GLU A 351 2.20 39.75 63.73
N ARG A 352 1.48 40.79 64.17
CA ARG A 352 0.09 40.67 64.60
C ARG A 352 -0.77 40.59 63.34
N THR A 353 -1.39 39.44 63.12
CA THR A 353 -2.30 39.20 61.97
C THR A 353 -3.59 39.99 62.04
#